data_AF-A0A750RIP3-F1
#
_entry.id   AF-A0A750RIP3-F1
#
_cell.length_a   1.000
_cell.length_b   1.000
_cell.length_c   1.000
_cell.angle_alpha   90.00
_cell.angle_beta   90.00
_cell.angle_gamma   90.00
#
_symmetry.space_group_name_H-M   'P 1'
#
loop_
_entity.id
_entity.type
_entity.pdbx_description
1 polymer ?
#
loop_
_entity_poly.entity_id
_entity_poly.type
_entity_poly.pdbx_seq_one_letter_code
_entity_poly.pdbx_strand_id
1 'polypeptide(L)' 'MLRTVPYQELQYQRSWRHAANSRVNRRPSTQFLGPDNDSLTLSGVLLPEVTGG' A
#
# COMPACT_ATOMS: atom_id res chain seq x y z
N MET A 1 -25.31 -9.21 -5.23
CA MET A 1 -24.36 -8.62 -6.19
C MET A 1 -23.46 -7.65 -5.44
N LEU A 2 -22.14 -7.73 -5.65
CA LEU A 2 -21.17 -6.86 -4.99
C LEU A 2 -21.32 -5.44 -5.55
N ARG A 3 -21.64 -4.46 -4.70
CA ARG A 3 -21.85 -3.05 -5.10
C ARG A 3 -20.52 -2.29 -5.11
N THR A 4 -19.56 -2.76 -5.90
CA THR A 4 -18.24 -2.11 -6.04
C THR A 4 -17.91 -1.98 -7.51
N VAL A 5 -17.12 -0.97 -7.87
CA VAL A 5 -16.60 -0.84 -9.24
C VAL A 5 -15.80 -2.12 -9.56
N PRO A 6 -16.01 -2.73 -10.73
CA PRO A 6 -15.24 -3.90 -11.13
C PRO A 6 -13.76 -3.52 -11.31
N TYR A 7 -12.87 -4.21 -10.60
CA TYR A 7 -11.43 -4.15 -10.80
C TYR A 7 -10.92 -5.56 -11.17
N GLN A 8 -9.85 -5.65 -11.95
CA GLN A 8 -9.20 -6.92 -12.28
C GLN A 8 -7.99 -7.18 -11.38
N GLU A 9 -7.30 -6.12 -10.97
CA GLU A 9 -6.13 -6.21 -10.11
C GLU A 9 -6.26 -5.27 -8.92
N LEU A 10 -5.85 -5.76 -7.75
CA LEU A 10 -5.73 -5.01 -6.51
C LEU A 10 -4.29 -5.08 -6.06
N GLN A 11 -3.64 -3.91 -6.02
CA GLN A 11 -2.30 -3.77 -5.48
C GLN A 11 -2.35 -2.90 -4.22
N TYR A 12 -1.83 -3.44 -3.11
CA TYR A 12 -1.78 -2.74 -1.84
C TYR A 12 -0.34 -2.64 -1.35
N GLN A 13 0.16 -1.42 -1.25
CA GLN A 13 1.51 -1.14 -0.76
C GLN A 13 1.41 -0.57 0.64
N ARG A 14 2.05 -1.26 1.59
CA ARG A 14 2.17 -0.82 2.97
C ARG A 14 3.54 -0.24 3.22
N SER A 15 3.58 0.89 3.92
CA SER A 15 4.82 1.57 4.25
C SER A 15 4.94 1.71 5.76
N TRP A 16 6.16 1.59 6.30
CA TRP A 16 6.45 1.74 7.73
C TRP A 16 7.66 2.61 7.96
N ARG A 17 7.61 3.41 9.02
CA ARG A 17 8.66 4.36 9.36
C ARG A 17 9.60 3.76 10.38
N HIS A 18 10.88 3.71 10.02
CA HIS A 18 11.96 3.30 10.89
C HIS A 18 13.05 4.38 10.92
N ALA A 19 13.21 5.07 12.05
CA ALA A 19 14.31 6.02 12.21
C ALA A 19 15.57 5.30 12.68
N ALA A 20 16.70 5.61 12.04
CA ALA A 20 18.01 5.11 12.44
C ALA A 20 18.75 6.18 13.26
N ASN A 21 19.19 5.81 14.46
CA ASN A 21 19.96 6.67 15.34
C ASN A 21 21.40 6.13 15.44
N SER A 22 22.36 6.94 14.99
CA SER A 22 23.79 6.63 15.08
C SER A 22 24.27 6.61 16.54
N ARG A 23 25.21 5.72 16.83
CA ARG A 23 25.82 5.58 18.16
C ARG A 23 27.34 5.58 18.00
N VAL A 24 28.05 6.25 18.90
CA VAL A 24 29.52 6.26 18.87
C VAL A 24 30.05 4.85 19.12
N ASN A 25 30.98 4.39 18.27
CA ASN A 25 31.64 3.08 18.30
C ASN A 25 30.69 1.87 18.32
N ARG A 26 29.45 2.03 17.83
CA ARG A 26 28.43 0.97 17.83
C ARG A 26 27.57 1.05 16.57
N ARG A 27 26.89 -0.05 16.26
CA ARG A 27 25.91 -0.07 15.16
C ARG A 27 24.75 0.89 15.47
N PRO A 28 24.19 1.56 14.44
CA PRO A 28 22.98 2.36 14.60
C PRO A 28 21.82 1.53 15.14
N SER A 29 20.98 2.15 15.95
CA SER A 29 19.76 1.54 16.44
C SER A 29 18.58 2.04 15.61
N THR A 30 17.77 1.11 15.11
CA THR A 30 16.53 1.42 14.40
C THR A 30 15.36 1.42 15.37
N GLN A 31 14.52 2.45 15.31
CA GLN A 31 13.29 2.55 16.08
C GLN A 31 12.08 2.54 15.14
N PHE A 32 11.12 1.68 15.42
CA PHE A 32 9.82 1.72 14.76
C PHE A 32 9.04 2.95 15.22
N LEU A 33 8.66 3.81 14.28
CA LEU A 33 7.92 5.04 14.53
C LEU A 33 6.43 4.93 14.18
N GLY A 34 6.01 3.81 13.59
CA GLY A 34 4.64 3.58 13.15
C GLY A 34 4.51 3.32 11.66
N PRO A 35 3.28 3.08 11.19
CA PRO A 35 2.96 3.05 9.77
C PRO A 35 3.24 4.40 9.09
N ASP A 36 3.54 4.35 7.80
CA ASP A 36 3.58 5.50 6.90
C ASP A 36 2.31 5.51 6.02
N ASN A 37 2.32 6.32 4.97
CA ASN A 37 1.28 6.36 3.96
C ASN A 37 1.26 5.05 3.17
N ASP A 38 0.11 4.38 3.23
CA ASP A 38 -0.21 3.23 2.39
C ASP A 38 -0.84 3.70 1.07
N SER A 39 -0.65 2.92 0.01
CA SER A 39 -1.33 3.14 -1.28
C SER A 39 -2.15 1.91 -1.67
N LEU A 40 -3.37 2.13 -2.14
CA LEU A 40 -4.24 1.10 -2.71
C LEU A 40 -4.53 1.46 -4.17
N THR A 41 -4.10 0.61 -5.09
CA THR A 41 -4.34 0.76 -6.52
C THR A 41 -5.30 -0.32 -6.98
N LEU A 42 -6.41 0.10 -7.58
CA LEU A 42 -7.40 -0.79 -8.21
C LEU A 42 -7.34 -0.56 -9.71
N SER A 43 -6.94 -1.58 -10.46
CA SER A 43 -6.78 -1.50 -11.91
C SER A 43 -7.80 -2.39 -12.60
N GLY A 44 -8.39 -1.89 -13.68
CA GLY A 44 -9.33 -2.65 -14.48
C GLY A 44 -9.76 -1.92 -15.75
N VAL A 45 -10.44 -2.66 -16.61
CA VAL A 45 -11.05 -2.19 -17.85
C VAL A 45 -12.56 -2.23 -17.68
N LEU A 46 -13.22 -1.12 -18.01
CA LEU A 46 -14.68 -1.08 -18.10
C LEU A 46 -15.10 -1.63 -19.47
N LEU A 47 -15.89 -2.70 -19.45
CA LEU A 47 -16.48 -3.31 -20.65
C LEU A 47 -18.00 -3.26 -20.48
N PRO A 48 -18.69 -2.14 -20.79
CA PRO A 48 -20.09 -1.96 -20.40
C PRO A 48 -21.03 -3.07 -20.86
N GLU A 49 -20.77 -3.66 -22.03
CA GLU A 49 -21.55 -4.76 -22.60
C GLU A 49 -21.38 -6.12 -21.89
N VAL A 50 -20.32 -6.29 -21.09
CA VAL A 50 -19.96 -7.56 -20.43
C VAL A 50 -19.91 -7.43 -18.90
N THR A 51 -19.40 -6.30 -18.42
CA THR A 51 -19.23 -5.98 -16.99
C THR A 51 -20.43 -5.24 -16.38
N GLY A 52 -21.41 -4.84 -17.19
CA GLY A 52 -22.64 -4.22 -16.74
C GLY A 52 -22.38 -2.89 -16.02
N GLY A 53 -22.33 -1.81 -16.81
CA GLY A 53 -22.40 -0.45 -16.25
C GLY A 53 -23.72 -0.18 -15.56
#